data_AF-A0A147B958-F1
#
_entry.id   AF-A0A147B958-F1
#
_cell.length_a   1.000
_cell.length_b   1.000
_cell.length_c   1.000
_cell.angle_alpha   90.00
_cell.angle_beta   90.00
_cell.angle_gamma   90.00
#
_symmetry.space_group_name_H-M   'P 1'
#
loop_
_entity.id
_entity.type
_entity.pdbx_description
1 polymer ?
#
loop_
_entity_poly.entity_id
_entity_poly.type
_entity_poly.pdbx_seq_one_letter_code
_entity_poly.pdbx_strand_id
1 'polypeptide(L)'
;YLDNMKAPWELLGLRAQYYEHVIKAMLTSIGVPLDKLRFVKGSTYQLSKEFQLDVYRLVSMVTEHDAKKAGAEVVKQVDHPLLSSMLYPCLQALDEEYLHVDAQFGGVDQRKIFTFSEKYLPQLGYEKRIHLMNPMVPGLSGGKMSSSEEDSKIDLLDEPAAIKKKLKKAFCEPGNLEENGVLAFVKHVIFPLSHGQDVVLERDDAHGGNIVYKTYQQMEDDFRDLKLHPGDLKALVEGHLNRLLSPIRDIFKDPKLKALTAKAYPPPSKAVTDDITPERLNIKVGKIIEIQDHPDADSLYVSKIDVAEDTGCRTVVSGLRKVIPKEDLLDKLVVVLCNLKPAKMRGVESQGMVLCASRDGTVEPLQPPSTSQPGSRVFVEGYENLTAADDQLNPKKKVWEKLQADLVTSSSLVAEWKG
;
A
#
# COMPACT_ATOMS: atom_id res chain seq x y z
N TYR A 1 -2.87 11.63 -8.92
CA TYR A 1 -3.29 12.33 -7.70
C TYR A 1 -4.68 11.90 -7.24
N LEU A 2 -5.70 11.96 -8.12
CA LEU A 2 -7.10 11.64 -7.77
C LEU A 2 -7.32 10.22 -7.21
N ASP A 3 -6.51 9.25 -7.62
CA ASP A 3 -6.43 7.93 -7.00
C ASP A 3 -5.57 7.99 -5.72
N ASN A 4 -6.21 8.40 -4.62
CA ASN A 4 -5.69 8.41 -3.26
C ASN A 4 -4.24 8.94 -3.12
N MET A 5 -3.93 10.04 -3.81
CA MET A 5 -2.63 10.73 -3.75
C MET A 5 -1.42 9.84 -4.05
N LYS A 6 -1.57 8.76 -4.85
CA LYS A 6 -0.47 7.84 -5.23
C LYS A 6 0.78 8.55 -5.80
N ALA A 7 0.60 9.73 -6.39
CA ALA A 7 1.67 10.61 -6.83
C ALA A 7 1.36 12.05 -6.38
N PRO A 8 2.22 12.67 -5.55
CA PRO A 8 2.13 14.09 -5.18
C PRO A 8 2.23 15.01 -6.39
N TRP A 9 1.61 16.20 -6.31
CA TRP A 9 1.57 17.19 -7.41
C TRP A 9 2.95 17.54 -7.95
N GLU A 10 3.92 17.78 -7.06
CA GLU A 10 5.30 18.14 -7.40
C GLU A 10 6.02 17.06 -8.23
N LEU A 11 5.62 15.79 -8.05
CA LEU A 11 6.23 14.66 -8.74
C LEU A 11 5.49 14.24 -10.02
N LEU A 12 4.27 14.75 -10.27
CA LEU A 12 3.45 14.33 -11.42
C LEU A 12 4.16 14.54 -12.75
N GLY A 13 4.71 15.74 -12.96
CA GLY A 13 5.40 16.09 -14.21
C GLY A 13 6.64 15.23 -14.45
N LEU A 14 7.40 14.94 -13.39
CA LEU A 14 8.61 14.12 -13.43
C LEU A 14 8.29 12.66 -13.68
N ARG A 15 7.30 12.10 -12.97
CA ARG A 15 6.86 10.72 -13.18
C ARG A 15 6.26 10.53 -14.56
N ALA A 16 5.48 11.49 -15.08
CA ALA A 16 4.96 11.43 -16.44
C ALA A 16 6.09 11.35 -17.49
N GLN A 17 7.16 12.14 -17.32
CA GLN A 17 8.34 12.07 -18.19
C GLN A 17 9.07 10.74 -18.07
N TYR A 18 9.22 10.21 -16.85
CA TYR A 18 9.81 8.90 -16.62
C TYR A 18 9.02 7.79 -17.35
N TYR A 19 7.69 7.78 -17.19
CA TYR A 19 6.81 6.80 -17.84
C TYR A 19 6.90 6.89 -19.37
N GLU A 20 6.93 8.11 -19.93
CA GLU A 20 7.10 8.29 -21.37
C GLU A 20 8.41 7.66 -21.87
N HIS A 21 9.53 7.88 -21.16
CA HIS A 21 10.82 7.33 -21.54
C HIS A 21 10.92 5.82 -21.33
N VAL A 22 10.38 5.30 -20.23
CA VAL A 22 10.45 3.86 -19.94
C VAL A 22 9.56 3.06 -20.91
N ILE A 23 8.38 3.57 -21.26
CA ILE A 23 7.50 2.92 -22.25
C ILE A 23 8.15 2.90 -23.63
N LYS A 24 8.76 4.02 -24.07
CA LYS A 24 9.53 4.06 -25.33
C LYS A 24 10.67 3.04 -25.31
N ALA A 25 11.44 3.00 -24.22
CA ALA A 25 12.55 2.04 -24.07
C ALA A 25 12.07 0.58 -24.13
N MET A 26 10.94 0.25 -23.48
CA MET A 26 10.33 -1.09 -23.54
C MET A 26 9.95 -1.48 -24.97
N LEU A 27 9.24 -0.59 -25.68
CA LEU A 27 8.80 -0.84 -27.05
C LEU A 27 9.99 -0.94 -28.02
N THR A 28 11.02 -0.12 -27.84
CA THR A 28 12.27 -0.23 -28.60
C THR A 28 13.00 -1.54 -28.33
N SER A 29 13.05 -1.99 -27.07
CA SER A 29 13.67 -3.27 -26.70
C SER A 29 13.00 -4.46 -27.40
N ILE A 30 11.68 -4.38 -27.59
CA ILE A 30 10.88 -5.39 -28.28
C ILE A 30 10.95 -5.24 -29.82
N GLY A 31 11.49 -4.14 -30.33
CA GLY A 31 11.59 -3.89 -31.78
C GLY A 31 10.31 -3.33 -32.42
N VAL A 32 9.42 -2.70 -31.63
CA VAL A 32 8.19 -2.09 -32.14
C VAL A 32 8.48 -0.68 -32.70
N PRO A 33 8.04 -0.36 -33.93
CA PRO A 33 8.20 0.98 -34.48
C PRO A 33 7.29 1.99 -33.75
N LEU A 34 7.84 3.17 -33.46
CA LEU A 34 7.19 4.18 -32.61
C LEU A 34 6.52 5.32 -33.40
N ASP A 35 6.50 5.27 -34.73
CA ASP A 35 6.02 6.34 -35.61
C ASP A 35 4.53 6.65 -35.43
N LYS A 36 3.73 5.63 -35.08
CA LYS A 36 2.28 5.77 -34.81
C LYS A 36 1.96 5.96 -33.33
N LEU A 37 2.95 5.87 -32.45
CA LEU A 37 2.74 6.00 -31.01
C LEU A 37 2.65 7.48 -30.63
N ARG A 38 1.55 7.85 -29.97
CA ARG A 38 1.34 9.22 -29.46
C ARG A 38 1.24 9.20 -27.95
N PHE A 39 2.00 10.07 -27.29
CA PHE A 39 1.88 10.32 -25.86
C PHE A 39 1.06 11.60 -25.65
N VAL A 40 -0.02 11.50 -24.89
CA VAL A 40 -0.86 12.64 -24.50
C VAL A 40 -0.93 12.66 -22.98
N LYS A 41 -0.65 13.82 -22.38
CA LYS A 41 -0.76 14.01 -20.92
C LYS A 41 -2.17 14.51 -20.62
N GLY A 42 -2.90 13.83 -19.74
CA GLY A 42 -4.28 14.22 -19.38
C GLY A 42 -4.43 15.71 -19.06
N SER A 43 -3.48 16.28 -18.31
CA SER A 43 -3.49 17.71 -17.93
C SER A 43 -3.48 18.70 -19.11
N THR A 44 -3.18 18.28 -20.34
CA THR A 44 -3.20 19.19 -21.51
C THR A 44 -4.60 19.44 -22.05
N TYR A 45 -5.59 18.61 -21.70
CA TYR A 45 -6.97 18.75 -22.19
C TYR A 45 -8.02 18.57 -21.08
N GLN A 46 -7.74 17.77 -20.04
CA GLN A 46 -8.70 17.50 -18.96
C GLN A 46 -9.02 18.75 -18.14
N LEU A 47 -8.25 19.82 -18.24
CA LEU A 47 -8.52 21.12 -17.59
C LEU A 47 -9.18 22.14 -18.54
N SER A 48 -9.45 21.76 -19.79
CA SER A 48 -10.14 22.62 -20.75
C SER A 48 -11.59 22.87 -20.31
N LYS A 49 -12.14 24.00 -20.77
CA LYS A 49 -13.50 24.41 -20.45
C LYS A 49 -14.50 23.37 -20.93
N GLU A 50 -14.29 22.85 -22.14
CA GLU A 50 -15.15 21.88 -22.80
C GLU A 50 -15.18 20.58 -21.99
N PHE A 51 -14.01 20.03 -21.68
CA PHE A 51 -13.90 18.81 -20.89
C PHE A 51 -14.55 18.94 -19.51
N GLN A 52 -14.27 20.04 -18.80
CA GLN A 52 -14.85 20.27 -17.47
C GLN A 52 -16.36 20.46 -17.52
N LEU A 53 -16.90 21.06 -18.58
CA LEU A 53 -18.35 21.16 -18.76
C LEU A 53 -18.98 19.78 -18.94
N ASP A 54 -18.35 18.88 -19.70
CA ASP A 54 -18.84 17.51 -19.83
C ASP A 54 -18.67 16.68 -18.56
N VAL A 55 -17.63 16.96 -17.75
CA VAL A 55 -17.54 16.39 -16.40
C VAL A 55 -18.75 16.81 -15.58
N TYR A 56 -19.13 18.09 -15.56
CA TYR A 56 -20.31 18.57 -14.84
C TYR A 56 -21.61 17.95 -15.34
N ARG A 57 -21.76 17.82 -16.67
CA ARG A 57 -22.91 17.14 -17.28
C ARG A 57 -22.96 15.68 -16.84
N LEU A 58 -21.83 14.97 -16.91
CA LEU A 58 -21.74 13.56 -16.54
C LEU A 58 -22.08 13.33 -15.05
N VAL A 59 -21.50 14.11 -14.14
CA VAL A 59 -21.77 13.96 -12.69
C VAL A 59 -23.20 14.36 -12.29
N SER A 60 -23.91 15.13 -13.12
CA SER A 60 -25.34 15.41 -12.91
C SER A 60 -26.25 14.21 -13.21
N MET A 61 -25.74 13.18 -13.90
CA MET A 61 -26.50 12.02 -14.38
C MET A 61 -26.02 10.71 -13.73
N VAL A 62 -24.75 10.65 -13.32
CA VAL A 62 -24.14 9.50 -12.66
C VAL A 62 -24.53 9.48 -11.19
N THR A 63 -25.00 8.33 -10.70
CA THR A 63 -25.30 8.14 -9.28
C THR A 63 -24.01 7.86 -8.50
N GLU A 64 -23.99 8.23 -7.22
CA GLU A 64 -22.88 7.90 -6.31
C GLU A 64 -22.59 6.39 -6.30
N HIS A 65 -23.65 5.59 -6.25
CA HIS A 65 -23.57 4.13 -6.28
C HIS A 65 -22.85 3.63 -7.53
N ASP A 66 -23.20 4.13 -8.72
CA ASP A 66 -22.63 3.67 -9.98
C ASP A 66 -21.17 4.11 -10.13
N ALA A 67 -20.82 5.33 -9.71
CA ALA A 67 -19.43 5.81 -9.67
C ALA A 67 -18.57 4.94 -8.73
N LYS A 68 -19.06 4.69 -7.50
CA LYS A 68 -18.35 3.84 -6.52
C LYS A 68 -18.18 2.41 -7.02
N LYS A 69 -19.23 1.84 -7.62
CA LYS A 69 -19.19 0.50 -8.20
C LYS A 69 -18.20 0.42 -9.36
N ALA A 70 -18.17 1.41 -10.24
CA ALA A 70 -17.28 1.45 -11.39
C ALA A 70 -15.80 1.47 -10.98
N GLY A 71 -15.45 2.27 -9.96
CA GLY A 71 -14.06 2.40 -9.48
C GLY A 71 -13.57 1.31 -8.51
N ALA A 72 -14.42 0.36 -8.11
CA ALA A 72 -14.15 -0.54 -6.97
C ALA A 72 -12.87 -1.41 -7.10
N GLU A 73 -12.47 -1.77 -8.31
CA GLU A 73 -11.29 -2.63 -8.56
C GLU A 73 -10.03 -1.86 -8.98
N VAL A 74 -10.18 -0.55 -9.25
CA VAL A 74 -9.14 0.30 -9.84
C VAL A 74 -8.66 1.34 -8.83
N VAL A 75 -9.60 2.03 -8.18
CA VAL A 75 -9.29 3.04 -7.17
C VAL A 75 -8.99 2.37 -5.85
N LYS A 76 -8.00 2.90 -5.12
CA LYS A 76 -7.65 2.38 -3.80
C LYS A 76 -8.85 2.49 -2.84
N GLN A 77 -9.26 1.35 -2.29
CA GLN A 77 -10.31 1.29 -1.27
C GLN A 77 -9.76 1.74 0.08
N VAL A 78 -10.49 2.65 0.73
CA VAL A 78 -10.21 3.20 2.05
C VAL A 78 -11.53 3.37 2.80
N ASP A 79 -11.49 3.37 4.13
CA ASP A 79 -12.71 3.43 4.96
C ASP A 79 -13.50 4.73 4.74
N HIS A 80 -12.79 5.82 4.48
CA HIS A 80 -13.35 7.13 4.17
C HIS A 80 -12.96 7.57 2.74
N PRO A 81 -13.67 7.08 1.71
CA PRO A 81 -13.31 7.36 0.32
C PRO A 81 -13.46 8.84 -0.01
N LEU A 82 -12.43 9.42 -0.63
CA LEU A 82 -12.45 10.81 -1.11
C LEU A 82 -13.40 10.95 -2.31
N LEU A 83 -13.99 12.13 -2.49
CA LEU A 83 -14.80 12.44 -3.68
C LEU A 83 -14.04 12.21 -5.00
N SER A 84 -12.72 12.39 -4.99
CA SER A 84 -11.87 12.13 -6.15
C SER A 84 -11.96 10.69 -6.66
N SER A 85 -12.24 9.72 -5.78
CA SER A 85 -12.45 8.32 -6.15
C SER A 85 -13.70 8.12 -7.01
N MET A 86 -14.75 8.91 -6.76
CA MET A 86 -16.01 8.87 -7.50
C MET A 86 -15.91 9.60 -8.84
N LEU A 87 -15.05 10.63 -8.93
CA LEU A 87 -14.80 11.33 -10.20
C LEU A 87 -13.95 10.51 -11.17
N TYR A 88 -13.13 9.58 -10.67
CA TYR A 88 -12.15 8.86 -11.49
C TYR A 88 -12.78 8.13 -12.69
N PRO A 89 -13.85 7.32 -12.55
CA PRO A 89 -14.48 6.65 -13.70
C PRO A 89 -15.08 7.62 -14.72
N CYS A 90 -15.61 8.77 -14.24
CA CYS A 90 -16.17 9.81 -15.11
C CYS A 90 -15.09 10.42 -16.03
N LEU A 91 -13.92 10.71 -15.46
CA LEU A 91 -12.80 11.27 -16.21
C LEU A 91 -12.27 10.27 -17.24
N GLN A 92 -12.07 9.00 -16.84
CA GLN A 92 -11.59 7.95 -17.74
C GLN A 92 -12.55 7.67 -18.90
N ALA A 93 -13.87 7.77 -18.67
CA ALA A 93 -14.86 7.64 -19.74
C ALA A 93 -14.75 8.79 -20.75
N LEU A 94 -14.66 10.04 -20.29
CA LEU A 94 -14.55 11.21 -21.17
C LEU A 94 -13.22 11.23 -21.94
N ASP A 95 -12.17 10.62 -21.42
CA ASP A 95 -10.90 10.47 -22.14
C ASP A 95 -11.09 9.74 -23.48
N GLU A 96 -12.03 8.80 -23.60
CA GLU A 96 -12.33 8.11 -24.87
C GLU A 96 -12.79 9.08 -25.97
N GLU A 97 -13.65 10.02 -25.60
CA GLU A 97 -14.16 11.04 -26.53
C GLU A 97 -13.09 12.06 -26.88
N TYR A 98 -12.40 12.61 -25.87
CA TYR A 98 -11.46 13.71 -26.05
C TYR A 98 -10.09 13.27 -26.61
N LEU A 99 -9.78 11.98 -26.57
CA LEU A 99 -8.67 11.39 -27.32
C LEU A 99 -9.07 10.96 -28.74
N HIS A 100 -10.36 11.04 -29.08
CA HIS A 100 -10.93 10.67 -30.38
C HIS A 100 -10.56 9.24 -30.80
N VAL A 101 -10.80 8.28 -29.90
CA VAL A 101 -10.48 6.86 -30.13
C VAL A 101 -11.73 6.03 -30.40
N ASP A 102 -11.54 4.97 -31.20
CA ASP A 102 -12.55 3.94 -31.44
C ASP A 102 -12.55 2.86 -30.36
N ALA A 103 -11.42 2.68 -29.66
CA ALA A 103 -11.21 1.61 -28.71
C ALA A 103 -10.32 2.01 -27.53
N GLN A 104 -10.59 1.42 -26.37
CA GLN A 104 -9.75 1.50 -25.17
C GLN A 104 -9.25 0.10 -24.80
N PHE A 105 -7.93 0.00 -24.53
CA PHE A 105 -7.27 -1.22 -24.10
C PHE A 105 -6.86 -1.13 -22.63
N GLY A 106 -7.08 -2.19 -21.85
CA GLY A 106 -6.63 -2.28 -20.46
C GLY A 106 -6.80 -3.68 -19.87
N GLY A 107 -6.52 -3.83 -18.57
CA GLY A 107 -6.72 -5.10 -17.86
C GLY A 107 -8.19 -5.43 -17.64
N VAL A 108 -8.50 -6.70 -17.37
CA VAL A 108 -9.85 -7.13 -16.96
C VAL A 108 -10.34 -6.45 -15.67
N ASP A 109 -9.43 -5.93 -14.84
CA ASP A 109 -9.75 -5.12 -13.65
C ASP A 109 -10.36 -3.74 -14.00
N GLN A 110 -10.20 -3.28 -15.24
CA GLN A 110 -10.84 -2.06 -15.77
C GLN A 110 -12.28 -2.29 -16.24
N ARG A 111 -12.75 -3.55 -16.31
CA ARG A 111 -14.04 -3.93 -16.91
C ARG A 111 -15.22 -3.08 -16.42
N LYS A 112 -15.26 -2.77 -15.11
CA LYS A 112 -16.36 -1.99 -14.53
C LYS A 112 -16.36 -0.54 -15.02
N ILE A 113 -15.18 0.05 -15.23
CA ILE A 113 -15.05 1.40 -15.81
C ILE A 113 -15.43 1.37 -17.29
N PHE A 114 -15.00 0.36 -18.05
CA PHE A 114 -15.37 0.19 -19.46
C PHE A 114 -16.89 0.09 -19.65
N THR A 115 -17.56 -0.77 -18.86
CA THR A 115 -19.03 -0.86 -18.90
C THR A 115 -19.73 0.42 -18.42
N PHE A 116 -19.06 1.21 -17.58
CA PHE A 116 -19.56 2.52 -17.16
C PHE A 116 -19.50 3.52 -18.32
N SER A 117 -18.38 3.58 -19.06
CA SER A 117 -18.26 4.40 -20.28
C SER A 117 -19.34 4.06 -21.31
N GLU A 118 -19.54 2.77 -21.59
CA GLU A 118 -20.57 2.31 -22.54
C GLU A 118 -22.00 2.69 -22.14
N LYS A 119 -22.26 2.83 -20.83
CA LYS A 119 -23.57 3.23 -20.31
C LYS A 119 -23.79 4.74 -20.40
N TYR A 120 -22.77 5.54 -20.07
CA TYR A 120 -22.95 6.97 -19.82
C TYR A 120 -22.51 7.88 -20.97
N LEU A 121 -21.52 7.51 -21.78
CA LEU A 121 -21.12 8.33 -22.94
C LEU A 121 -22.29 8.60 -23.92
N PRO A 122 -23.16 7.62 -24.24
CA PRO A 122 -24.34 7.87 -25.08
C PRO A 122 -25.32 8.88 -24.51
N GLN A 123 -25.39 9.04 -23.18
CA GLN A 123 -26.29 9.99 -22.54
C GLN A 123 -25.81 11.44 -22.70
N LEU A 124 -24.52 11.64 -22.98
CA LEU A 124 -23.94 12.93 -23.35
C LEU A 124 -24.02 13.21 -24.86
N GLY A 125 -24.44 12.21 -25.65
CA GLY A 125 -24.48 12.26 -27.12
C GLY A 125 -23.24 11.70 -27.81
N TYR A 126 -22.35 11.01 -27.07
CA TYR A 126 -21.13 10.42 -27.61
C TYR A 126 -21.29 8.95 -27.97
N GLU A 127 -20.45 8.46 -28.89
CA GLU A 127 -20.47 7.06 -29.29
C GLU A 127 -19.91 6.13 -28.20
N LYS A 128 -20.29 4.86 -28.25
CA LYS A 128 -19.66 3.81 -27.43
C LYS A 128 -18.36 3.37 -28.09
N ARG A 129 -17.37 3.00 -27.27
CA ARG A 129 -16.07 2.51 -27.77
C ARG A 129 -15.93 1.01 -27.59
N ILE A 130 -15.03 0.43 -28.38
CA ILE A 130 -14.62 -0.96 -28.26
C ILE A 130 -13.70 -1.10 -27.05
N HIS A 131 -13.95 -2.08 -26.20
CA HIS A 131 -13.11 -2.36 -25.03
C HIS A 131 -12.34 -3.67 -25.20
N LEU A 132 -11.01 -3.60 -25.21
CA LEU A 132 -10.11 -4.75 -25.31
C LEU A 132 -9.46 -5.01 -23.96
N MET A 133 -9.66 -6.22 -23.41
CA MET A 133 -9.23 -6.56 -22.06
C MET A 133 -8.17 -7.67 -22.05
N ASN A 134 -7.00 -7.42 -21.47
CA ASN A 134 -5.99 -8.46 -21.22
C ASN A 134 -6.23 -9.16 -19.87
N PRO A 135 -5.92 -10.47 -19.75
CA PRO A 135 -6.03 -11.18 -18.49
C PRO A 135 -5.06 -10.62 -17.43
N MET A 136 -5.39 -10.83 -16.16
CA MET A 136 -4.47 -10.54 -15.07
C MET A 136 -3.32 -11.55 -15.09
N VAL A 137 -2.10 -11.06 -15.26
CA VAL A 137 -0.89 -11.88 -15.13
C VAL A 137 -0.52 -11.94 -13.64
N PRO A 138 -0.44 -13.13 -13.03
CA PRO A 138 -0.02 -13.28 -11.64
C PRO A 138 1.36 -12.66 -11.38
N GLY A 139 1.56 -12.14 -10.18
CA GLY A 139 2.87 -11.72 -9.70
C GLY A 139 3.82 -12.90 -9.51
N LEU A 140 5.11 -12.62 -9.41
CA LEU A 140 6.14 -13.66 -9.30
C LEU A 140 6.05 -14.46 -8.00
N SER A 141 5.49 -13.88 -6.94
CA SER A 141 5.28 -14.53 -5.64
C SER A 141 3.97 -15.31 -5.54
N GLY A 142 3.18 -15.41 -6.61
CA GLY A 142 1.78 -15.84 -6.55
C GLY A 142 0.83 -14.67 -6.21
N GLY A 143 -0.40 -14.71 -6.71
CA GLY A 143 -1.40 -13.64 -6.50
C GLY A 143 -1.21 -12.39 -7.37
N LYS A 144 -1.74 -11.24 -6.92
CA LYS A 144 -1.71 -9.96 -7.66
C LYS A 144 -0.36 -9.24 -7.45
N MET A 145 0.23 -8.71 -8.52
CA MET A 145 1.43 -7.85 -8.40
C MET A 145 1.16 -6.65 -7.48
N SER A 146 2.04 -6.44 -6.49
CA SER A 146 1.93 -5.35 -5.52
C SER A 146 3.13 -4.42 -5.62
N SER A 147 2.88 -3.13 -5.86
CA SER A 147 3.97 -2.13 -5.84
C SER A 147 4.57 -1.95 -4.45
N SER A 148 3.86 -2.37 -3.40
CA SER A 148 4.22 -2.26 -1.98
C SER A 148 5.09 -3.41 -1.48
N GLU A 149 5.21 -4.51 -2.23
CA GLU A 149 6.04 -5.66 -1.88
C GLU A 149 7.22 -5.76 -2.85
N GLU A 150 8.41 -5.37 -2.40
CA GLU A 150 9.61 -5.25 -3.23
C GLU A 150 10.00 -6.55 -3.94
N ASP A 151 9.83 -7.70 -3.27
CA ASP A 151 10.13 -9.03 -3.81
C ASP A 151 9.03 -9.55 -4.76
N SER A 152 7.83 -8.96 -4.77
CA SER A 152 6.68 -9.45 -5.58
C SER A 152 6.73 -9.03 -7.06
N LYS A 153 7.60 -8.07 -7.40
CA LYS A 153 7.71 -7.46 -8.73
C LYS A 153 9.17 -7.35 -9.18
N ILE A 154 9.40 -7.44 -10.48
CA ILE A 154 10.68 -7.06 -11.09
C ILE A 154 10.56 -5.64 -11.63
N ASP A 155 11.46 -4.77 -11.20
CA ASP A 155 11.57 -3.42 -11.75
C ASP A 155 12.26 -3.48 -13.12
N LEU A 156 11.87 -2.58 -14.02
CA LEU A 156 12.44 -2.53 -15.38
C LEU A 156 13.93 -2.16 -15.37
N LEU A 157 14.41 -1.57 -14.28
CA LEU A 157 15.80 -1.20 -14.07
C LEU A 157 16.53 -2.11 -13.07
N ASP A 158 15.93 -3.23 -12.65
CA ASP A 158 16.60 -4.21 -11.79
C ASP A 158 17.84 -4.80 -12.48
N GLU A 159 18.95 -4.89 -11.74
CA GLU A 159 20.16 -5.55 -12.22
C GLU A 159 20.01 -7.09 -12.23
N PRO A 160 20.84 -7.84 -12.99
CA PRO A 160 20.65 -9.27 -13.19
C PRO A 160 20.67 -10.05 -11.87
N ALA A 161 21.50 -9.61 -10.92
CA ALA A 161 21.56 -10.20 -9.59
C ALA A 161 20.25 -10.04 -8.79
N ALA A 162 19.57 -8.89 -8.91
CA ALA A 162 18.28 -8.64 -8.27
C ALA A 162 17.17 -9.48 -8.90
N ILE A 163 17.15 -9.55 -10.24
CA ILE A 163 16.24 -10.42 -11.01
C ILE A 163 16.39 -11.88 -10.57
N LYS A 164 17.63 -12.39 -10.54
CA LYS A 164 17.94 -13.75 -10.10
C LYS A 164 17.46 -14.03 -8.68
N LYS A 165 17.70 -13.10 -7.75
CA LYS A 165 17.24 -13.22 -6.36
C LYS A 165 15.72 -13.29 -6.26
N LYS A 166 15.00 -12.43 -7.00
CA LYS A 166 13.53 -12.39 -7.02
C LYS A 166 12.94 -13.64 -7.65
N LEU A 167 13.45 -14.08 -8.80
CA LEU A 167 13.01 -15.32 -9.45
C LEU A 167 13.30 -16.57 -8.61
N LYS A 168 14.40 -16.60 -7.87
CA LYS A 168 14.67 -17.70 -6.94
C LYS A 168 13.58 -17.84 -5.88
N LYS A 169 13.08 -16.71 -5.35
CA LYS A 169 11.97 -16.66 -4.37
C LYS A 169 10.58 -16.82 -4.99
N ALA A 170 10.44 -16.70 -6.31
CA ALA A 170 9.16 -16.79 -7.00
C ALA A 170 8.47 -18.13 -6.71
N PHE A 171 7.16 -18.11 -6.53
CA PHE A 171 6.36 -19.31 -6.36
C PHE A 171 6.31 -20.08 -7.69
N CYS A 172 6.75 -21.34 -7.67
CA CYS A 172 6.78 -22.21 -8.84
C CYS A 172 6.93 -23.66 -8.37
N GLU A 173 5.83 -24.25 -7.94
CA GLU A 173 5.77 -25.63 -7.48
C GLU A 173 5.79 -26.61 -8.68
N PRO A 174 6.51 -27.74 -8.62
CA PRO A 174 6.53 -28.73 -9.70
C PRO A 174 5.11 -29.19 -10.10
N GLY A 175 4.79 -29.14 -11.39
CA GLY A 175 3.48 -29.56 -11.91
C GLY A 175 2.33 -28.59 -11.67
N ASN A 176 2.51 -27.55 -10.85
CA ASN A 176 1.46 -26.60 -10.53
C ASN A 176 1.30 -25.52 -11.62
N LEU A 177 0.16 -25.54 -12.29
CA LEU A 177 -0.20 -24.58 -13.34
C LEU A 177 -0.98 -23.38 -12.79
N GLU A 178 -1.53 -23.50 -11.58
CA GLU A 178 -2.36 -22.47 -10.96
C GLU A 178 -1.49 -21.47 -10.19
N GLU A 179 -1.86 -20.18 -10.30
CA GLU A 179 -1.13 -19.06 -9.66
C GLU A 179 0.39 -19.01 -9.93
N ASN A 180 0.84 -19.66 -11.00
CA ASN A 180 2.24 -19.75 -11.37
C ASN A 180 2.66 -18.54 -12.23
N GLY A 181 3.16 -17.49 -11.57
CA GLY A 181 3.62 -16.27 -12.24
C GLY A 181 4.77 -16.49 -13.23
N VAL A 182 5.57 -17.53 -13.03
CA VAL A 182 6.69 -17.87 -13.94
C VAL A 182 6.15 -18.42 -15.26
N LEU A 183 5.23 -19.39 -15.21
CA LEU A 183 4.54 -19.90 -16.41
C LEU A 183 3.71 -18.83 -17.11
N ALA A 184 3.02 -17.98 -16.35
CA ALA A 184 2.23 -16.90 -16.91
C ALA A 184 3.09 -15.90 -17.69
N PHE A 185 4.29 -15.57 -17.18
CA PHE A 185 5.25 -14.74 -17.91
C PHE A 185 5.70 -15.39 -19.21
N VAL A 186 5.96 -16.70 -19.19
CA VAL A 186 6.30 -17.45 -20.41
C VAL A 186 5.17 -17.38 -21.44
N LYS A 187 3.93 -17.63 -21.01
CA LYS A 187 2.72 -17.64 -21.86
C LYS A 187 2.42 -16.28 -22.49
N HIS A 188 2.49 -15.22 -21.70
CA HIS A 188 2.00 -13.89 -22.10
C HIS A 188 3.10 -12.95 -22.59
N VAL A 189 4.37 -13.27 -22.36
CA VAL A 189 5.51 -12.45 -22.79
C VAL A 189 6.46 -13.22 -23.69
N ILE A 190 7.06 -14.32 -23.22
CA ILE A 190 8.14 -14.99 -23.96
C ILE A 190 7.64 -15.57 -25.30
N PHE A 191 6.57 -16.35 -25.30
CA PHE A 191 6.03 -16.95 -26.53
C PHE A 191 5.47 -15.91 -27.52
N PRO A 192 4.68 -14.90 -27.11
CA PRO A 192 4.24 -13.85 -28.02
C PRO A 192 5.41 -13.06 -28.66
N LEU A 193 6.48 -12.83 -27.91
CA LEU A 193 7.67 -12.13 -28.40
C LEU A 193 8.62 -13.01 -29.22
N SER A 194 8.47 -14.34 -29.19
CA SER A 194 9.27 -15.21 -30.07
C SER A 194 8.80 -15.16 -31.52
N HIS A 195 7.66 -14.55 -31.82
CA HIS A 195 7.10 -14.43 -33.18
C HIS A 195 7.02 -15.76 -33.94
N GLY A 196 6.72 -16.84 -33.20
CA GLY A 196 6.65 -18.21 -33.75
C GLY A 196 7.99 -18.92 -33.90
N GLN A 197 9.09 -18.31 -33.44
CA GLN A 197 10.37 -19.00 -33.28
C GLN A 197 10.37 -19.89 -32.04
N ASP A 198 11.21 -20.94 -32.12
CA ASP A 198 11.38 -21.91 -31.04
C ASP A 198 11.97 -21.25 -29.79
N VAL A 199 11.41 -21.59 -28.62
CA VAL A 199 11.93 -21.17 -27.33
C VAL A 199 12.88 -22.25 -26.82
N VAL A 200 14.16 -21.88 -26.64
CA VAL A 200 15.21 -22.80 -26.23
C VAL A 200 15.49 -22.65 -24.74
N LEU A 201 15.34 -23.74 -24.01
CA LEU A 201 15.77 -23.89 -22.62
C LEU A 201 17.19 -24.47 -22.62
N GLU A 202 18.17 -23.64 -22.25
CA GLU A 202 19.57 -24.05 -22.15
C GLU A 202 19.80 -24.83 -20.85
N ARG A 203 20.38 -26.03 -20.96
CA ARG A 203 20.79 -26.86 -19.82
C ARG A 203 22.09 -27.57 -20.13
N ASP A 204 22.88 -27.82 -19.09
CA ASP A 204 24.10 -28.61 -19.22
C ASP A 204 23.78 -30.04 -19.68
N ASP A 205 24.70 -30.67 -20.42
CA ASP A 205 24.57 -32.05 -20.89
C ASP A 205 24.33 -33.04 -19.74
N ALA A 206 24.91 -32.77 -18.56
CA ALA A 206 24.70 -33.56 -17.34
C ALA A 206 23.25 -33.56 -16.84
N HIS A 207 22.44 -32.58 -17.26
CA HIS A 207 21.02 -32.42 -16.90
C HIS A 207 20.09 -32.69 -18.09
N GLY A 208 20.56 -33.42 -19.10
CA GLY A 208 19.75 -33.84 -20.25
C GLY A 208 19.76 -32.86 -21.42
N GLY A 209 20.67 -31.87 -21.43
CA GLY A 209 20.88 -30.95 -22.54
C GLY A 209 19.71 -29.99 -22.83
N ASN A 210 19.89 -29.15 -23.84
CA ASN A 210 18.92 -28.14 -24.22
C ASN A 210 17.57 -28.76 -24.63
N ILE A 211 16.47 -28.13 -24.20
CA ILE A 211 15.11 -28.47 -24.67
C ILE A 211 14.62 -27.36 -25.61
N VAL A 212 13.98 -27.76 -26.71
CA VAL A 212 13.40 -26.83 -27.68
C VAL A 212 11.87 -26.94 -27.64
N TYR A 213 11.21 -25.83 -27.32
CA TYR A 213 9.76 -25.74 -27.25
C TYR A 213 9.21 -24.93 -28.42
N LYS A 214 8.37 -25.57 -29.25
CA LYS A 214 7.74 -24.91 -30.40
C LYS A 214 6.47 -24.15 -30.03
N THR A 215 5.79 -24.62 -28.98
CA THR A 215 4.53 -24.05 -28.52
C THR A 215 4.50 -23.96 -27.00
N TYR A 216 3.73 -23.00 -26.48
CA TYR A 216 3.50 -22.90 -25.04
C TYR A 216 2.84 -24.17 -24.48
N GLN A 217 1.94 -24.80 -25.24
CA GLN A 217 1.25 -26.01 -24.80
C GLN A 217 2.23 -27.15 -24.51
N GLN A 218 3.24 -27.33 -25.35
CA GLN A 218 4.28 -28.34 -25.14
C GLN A 218 5.04 -28.12 -23.83
N MET A 219 5.38 -26.86 -23.52
CA MET A 219 6.08 -26.53 -22.27
C MET A 219 5.18 -26.69 -21.05
N GLU A 220 3.91 -26.31 -21.16
CA GLU A 220 2.93 -26.46 -20.08
C GLU A 220 2.67 -27.95 -19.76
N ASP A 221 2.57 -28.80 -20.80
CA ASP A 221 2.42 -30.24 -20.65
C ASP A 221 3.66 -30.87 -20.01
N ASP A 222 4.87 -30.49 -20.45
CA ASP A 222 6.11 -30.99 -19.83
C ASP A 222 6.28 -30.53 -18.37
N PHE A 223 5.82 -29.33 -18.04
CA PHE A 223 5.83 -28.86 -16.64
C PHE A 223 4.82 -29.64 -15.79
N ARG A 224 3.60 -29.86 -16.32
CA ARG A 224 2.54 -30.65 -15.67
C ARG A 224 2.99 -32.09 -15.42
N ASP A 225 3.64 -32.70 -16.40
CA ASP A 225 4.15 -34.08 -16.36
C ASP A 225 5.47 -34.22 -15.58
N LEU A 226 5.94 -33.15 -14.92
CA LEU A 226 7.18 -33.12 -14.14
C LEU A 226 8.45 -33.39 -14.96
N LYS A 227 8.40 -33.22 -16.29
CA LYS A 227 9.55 -33.33 -17.19
C LYS A 227 10.37 -32.04 -17.23
N LEU A 228 9.75 -30.90 -16.93
CA LEU A 228 10.40 -29.60 -16.80
C LEU A 228 10.48 -29.19 -15.32
N HIS A 229 11.71 -29.06 -14.81
CA HIS A 229 11.93 -28.68 -13.42
C HIS A 229 11.70 -27.16 -13.21
N PRO A 230 11.12 -26.72 -12.08
CA PRO A 230 10.92 -25.30 -11.78
C PRO A 230 12.18 -24.43 -11.83
N GLY A 231 13.33 -24.99 -11.45
CA GLY A 231 14.61 -24.30 -11.52
C GLY A 231 15.00 -23.94 -12.95
N ASP A 232 14.78 -24.86 -13.89
CA ASP A 232 15.09 -24.67 -15.31
C ASP A 232 14.13 -23.64 -15.92
N LEU A 233 12.84 -23.73 -15.60
CA LEU A 233 11.83 -22.75 -16.02
C LEU A 233 12.17 -21.34 -15.52
N LYS A 234 12.60 -21.21 -14.26
CA LYS A 234 13.06 -19.92 -13.71
C LYS A 234 14.32 -19.41 -14.41
N ALA A 235 15.27 -20.28 -14.75
CA ALA A 235 16.47 -19.91 -15.48
C ALA A 235 16.16 -19.42 -16.90
N LEU A 236 15.22 -20.06 -17.60
CA LEU A 236 14.71 -19.60 -18.90
C LEU A 236 14.15 -18.18 -18.80
N VAL A 237 13.26 -17.95 -17.82
CA VAL A 237 12.66 -16.62 -17.59
C VAL A 237 13.73 -15.59 -17.24
N GLU A 238 14.71 -15.94 -16.39
CA GLU A 238 15.84 -15.07 -16.03
C GLU A 238 16.62 -14.62 -17.28
N GLY A 239 16.96 -15.56 -18.18
CA GLY A 239 17.70 -15.26 -19.40
C GLY A 239 16.92 -14.34 -20.36
N HIS A 240 15.65 -14.65 -20.60
CA HIS A 240 14.79 -13.82 -21.46
C HIS A 240 14.55 -12.43 -20.88
N LEU A 241 14.29 -12.34 -19.57
CA LEU A 241 14.05 -11.06 -18.92
C LEU A 241 15.30 -10.18 -18.95
N ASN A 242 16.48 -10.73 -18.68
CA ASN A 242 17.72 -9.98 -18.80
C ASN A 242 17.95 -9.45 -20.22
N ARG A 243 17.63 -10.24 -21.24
CA ARG A 243 17.71 -9.82 -22.65
C ARG A 243 16.75 -8.66 -22.95
N LEU A 244 15.52 -8.72 -22.46
CA LEU A 244 14.52 -7.66 -22.64
C LEU A 244 14.86 -6.38 -21.84
N LEU A 245 15.42 -6.52 -20.64
CA LEU A 245 15.73 -5.39 -19.77
C LEU A 245 17.11 -4.77 -20.05
N SER A 246 18.03 -5.46 -20.74
CA SER A 246 19.36 -4.92 -21.03
C SER A 246 19.31 -3.62 -21.85
N PRO A 247 18.60 -3.54 -22.99
CA PRO A 247 18.53 -2.30 -23.77
C PRO A 247 17.88 -1.16 -22.98
N ILE A 248 16.89 -1.48 -22.12
CA ILE A 248 16.22 -0.50 -21.26
C ILE A 248 17.21 0.07 -20.26
N ARG A 249 17.95 -0.79 -19.55
CA ARG A 249 19.01 -0.35 -18.62
C ARG A 249 20.07 0.48 -19.31
N ASP A 250 20.47 0.09 -20.52
CA ASP A 250 21.46 0.84 -21.31
C ASP A 250 20.97 2.24 -21.68
N ILE A 251 19.72 2.39 -22.10
CA ILE A 251 19.09 3.71 -22.33
C ILE A 251 19.12 4.54 -21.05
N PHE A 252 18.75 3.95 -19.90
CA PHE A 252 18.68 4.64 -18.61
C PHE A 252 20.04 4.91 -17.94
N LYS A 253 21.16 4.47 -18.53
CA LYS A 253 22.50 4.92 -18.14
C LYS A 253 22.78 6.37 -18.53
N ASP A 254 22.00 6.94 -19.47
CA ASP A 254 22.11 8.35 -19.84
C ASP A 254 21.99 9.25 -18.59
N PRO A 255 22.92 10.21 -18.36
CA PRO A 255 22.90 11.04 -17.16
C PRO A 255 21.61 11.83 -16.94
N LYS A 256 20.94 12.27 -18.00
CA LYS A 256 19.66 13.00 -17.90
C LYS A 256 18.55 12.08 -17.45
N LEU A 257 18.48 10.86 -17.98
CA LEU A 257 17.49 9.86 -17.59
C LEU A 257 17.74 9.36 -16.17
N LYS A 258 19.00 9.13 -15.78
CA LYS A 258 19.36 8.79 -14.41
C LYS A 258 18.95 9.88 -13.41
N ALA A 259 19.21 11.15 -13.75
CA ALA A 259 18.78 12.29 -12.94
C ALA A 259 17.25 12.43 -12.89
N LEU A 260 16.56 12.17 -13.99
CA LEU A 260 15.09 12.15 -14.05
C LEU A 260 14.53 11.07 -13.13
N THR A 261 15.02 9.83 -13.21
CA THR A 261 14.58 8.71 -12.36
C THR A 261 14.76 9.07 -10.89
N ALA A 262 15.94 9.58 -10.50
CA ALA A 262 16.22 9.99 -9.13
C ALA A 262 15.34 11.17 -8.65
N LYS A 263 14.86 12.04 -9.55
CA LYS A 263 13.93 13.12 -9.20
C LYS A 263 12.47 12.67 -9.17
N ALA A 264 12.07 11.75 -10.06
CA ALA A 264 10.70 11.25 -10.19
C ALA A 264 10.34 10.25 -9.08
N TYR A 265 11.34 9.43 -8.72
CA TYR A 265 11.35 8.53 -7.60
C TYR A 265 12.57 8.89 -6.78
N PRO A 266 12.51 10.01 -6.03
CA PRO A 266 13.52 10.20 -5.01
C PRO A 266 13.58 8.90 -4.22
N PRO A 267 14.79 8.37 -3.92
CA PRO A 267 14.88 7.36 -2.88
C PRO A 267 13.99 7.89 -1.77
N PRO A 268 13.13 7.04 -1.16
CA PRO A 268 12.26 7.51 -0.10
C PRO A 268 13.14 8.43 0.69
N SER A 269 12.73 9.70 0.80
CA SER A 269 13.56 10.61 1.56
C SER A 269 13.79 9.91 2.91
N LYS A 270 14.50 10.49 3.84
CA LYS A 270 13.89 10.33 5.17
C LYS A 270 12.47 10.89 4.96
N ALA A 271 11.50 10.00 4.69
CA ALA A 271 10.10 10.32 4.57
C ALA A 271 9.92 11.33 5.66
N VAL A 272 9.45 12.55 5.32
CA VAL A 272 9.16 13.65 6.27
C VAL A 272 9.23 13.07 7.65
N THR A 273 10.38 13.26 8.32
CA THR A 273 10.93 12.30 9.29
C THR A 273 9.83 11.42 9.84
N ASP A 274 9.98 10.11 9.73
CA ASP A 274 9.37 9.15 10.66
C ASP A 274 9.88 9.44 12.09
N ASP A 275 10.02 10.72 12.48
CA ASP A 275 9.63 11.27 13.75
C ASP A 275 8.25 10.70 13.96
N ILE A 276 8.29 9.56 14.64
CA ILE A 276 7.14 9.11 15.36
C ILE A 276 6.72 10.32 16.21
N THR A 277 5.61 10.94 15.82
CA THR A 277 5.05 12.09 16.52
C THR A 277 4.04 11.61 17.56
N PRO A 278 3.85 12.38 18.65
CA PRO A 278 2.91 12.01 19.71
C PRO A 278 1.45 11.98 19.25
N GLU A 279 1.10 12.62 18.12
CA GLU A 279 -0.27 12.63 17.55
C GLU A 279 -0.84 11.23 17.28
N ARG A 280 0.07 10.26 17.03
CA ARG A 280 -0.27 8.86 16.78
C ARG A 280 -0.75 8.11 18.02
N LEU A 281 -0.46 8.62 19.23
CA LEU A 281 -0.86 7.99 20.49
C LEU A 281 -2.30 8.33 20.83
N ASN A 282 -3.13 7.34 21.15
CA ASN A 282 -4.49 7.59 21.60
C ASN A 282 -4.54 7.77 23.13
N ILE A 283 -4.11 8.93 23.64
CA ILE A 283 -4.16 9.29 25.06
C ILE A 283 -5.49 9.99 25.42
N LYS A 284 -6.19 9.50 26.44
CA LYS A 284 -7.45 10.07 26.95
C LYS A 284 -7.43 10.20 28.46
N VAL A 285 -8.26 11.11 28.99
CA VAL A 285 -8.59 11.15 30.41
C VAL A 285 -9.58 10.02 30.71
N GLY A 286 -9.34 9.24 31.75
CA GLY A 286 -10.23 8.19 32.23
C GLY A 286 -10.52 8.32 33.72
N LYS A 287 -11.70 7.86 34.16
CA LYS A 287 -12.07 7.76 35.58
C LYS A 287 -12.01 6.32 36.05
N ILE A 288 -11.29 6.04 37.13
CA ILE A 288 -11.28 4.71 37.75
C ILE A 288 -12.59 4.52 38.52
N ILE A 289 -13.48 3.69 37.99
CA ILE A 289 -14.80 3.42 38.60
C ILE A 289 -14.78 2.18 39.50
N GLU A 290 -13.83 1.28 39.29
CA GLU A 290 -13.65 0.07 40.06
C GLU A 290 -12.16 -0.29 40.10
N ILE A 291 -11.69 -0.75 41.24
CA ILE A 291 -10.31 -1.24 41.41
C ILE A 291 -10.30 -2.41 42.37
N GLN A 292 -9.64 -3.49 41.97
CA GLN A 292 -9.50 -4.70 42.76
C GLN A 292 -8.06 -5.24 42.69
N ASP A 293 -7.68 -5.98 43.72
CA ASP A 293 -6.43 -6.75 43.73
C ASP A 293 -6.48 -7.80 42.61
N HIS A 294 -5.38 -7.95 41.87
CA HIS A 294 -5.29 -9.03 40.89
C HIS A 294 -5.28 -10.38 41.60
N PRO A 295 -6.11 -11.37 41.19
CA PRO A 295 -6.27 -12.64 41.91
C PRO A 295 -4.96 -13.44 41.99
N ASP A 296 -4.19 -13.43 40.90
CA ASP A 296 -2.97 -14.23 40.77
C ASP A 296 -1.67 -13.38 40.82
N ALA A 297 -1.72 -12.14 41.34
CA ALA A 297 -0.53 -11.27 41.38
C ALA A 297 -0.52 -10.21 42.51
N ASP A 298 0.50 -10.27 43.37
CA ASP A 298 0.64 -9.39 44.54
C ASP A 298 1.07 -7.94 44.23
N SER A 299 1.44 -7.67 42.98
CA SER A 299 1.92 -6.35 42.53
C SER A 299 0.96 -5.64 41.59
N LEU A 300 -0.16 -6.28 41.22
CA LEU A 300 -1.05 -5.77 40.18
C LEU A 300 -2.43 -5.42 40.75
N TYR A 301 -2.98 -4.31 40.24
CA TYR A 301 -4.40 -4.01 40.32
C TYR A 301 -5.07 -4.31 38.98
N VAL A 302 -6.36 -4.67 39.06
CA VAL A 302 -7.28 -4.71 37.91
C VAL A 302 -8.27 -3.57 38.11
N SER A 303 -8.27 -2.60 37.20
CA SER A 303 -9.14 -1.43 37.25
C SER A 303 -10.13 -1.41 36.09
N LYS A 304 -11.38 -1.00 36.35
CA LYS A 304 -12.31 -0.56 35.31
C LYS A 304 -12.20 0.95 35.17
N ILE A 305 -11.80 1.40 33.97
CA ILE A 305 -11.58 2.81 33.69
C ILE A 305 -12.56 3.27 32.62
N ASP A 306 -13.40 4.24 32.97
CA ASP A 306 -14.30 4.91 32.04
C ASP A 306 -13.55 5.98 31.25
N VAL A 307 -13.46 5.81 29.94
CA VAL A 307 -12.85 6.76 28.99
C VAL A 307 -13.89 7.32 28.01
N ALA A 308 -15.18 7.26 28.38
CA ALA A 308 -16.34 7.68 27.59
C ALA A 308 -16.35 7.08 26.17
N GLU A 309 -16.14 5.76 26.09
CA GLU A 309 -16.25 4.99 24.84
C GLU A 309 -17.58 4.22 24.80
N ASP A 310 -18.18 4.11 23.62
CA ASP A 310 -19.46 3.41 23.41
C ASP A 310 -19.40 1.94 23.81
N THR A 311 -18.20 1.34 23.81
CA THR A 311 -17.95 -0.04 24.23
C THR A 311 -17.94 -0.22 25.75
N GLY A 312 -18.09 0.85 26.52
CA GLY A 312 -18.05 0.85 27.98
C GLY A 312 -16.63 0.98 28.55
N CYS A 313 -16.48 0.63 29.83
CA CYS A 313 -15.23 0.81 30.57
C CYS A 313 -14.16 -0.21 30.17
N ARG A 314 -12.91 0.26 30.07
CA ARG A 314 -11.75 -0.59 29.77
C ARG A 314 -11.27 -1.30 31.02
N THR A 315 -10.88 -2.57 30.87
CA THR A 315 -10.12 -3.28 31.90
C THR A 315 -8.65 -2.92 31.76
N VAL A 316 -8.03 -2.35 32.78
CA VAL A 316 -6.60 -2.00 32.78
C VAL A 316 -5.90 -2.69 33.95
N VAL A 317 -4.84 -3.44 33.65
CA VAL A 317 -4.00 -4.08 34.65
C VAL A 317 -2.76 -3.23 34.89
N SER A 318 -2.53 -2.77 36.12
CA SER A 318 -1.45 -1.83 36.45
C SER A 318 -0.60 -2.32 37.63
N GLY A 319 0.70 -1.99 37.61
CA GLY A 319 1.66 -2.37 38.64
C GLY A 319 1.66 -1.48 39.89
N LEU A 320 0.54 -0.82 40.20
CA LEU A 320 0.48 0.24 41.21
C LEU A 320 0.24 -0.27 42.65
N ARG A 321 -0.09 -1.54 42.84
CA ARG A 321 -0.51 -2.11 44.14
C ARG A 321 0.48 -1.97 45.28
N LYS A 322 1.77 -2.01 44.97
CA LYS A 322 2.84 -1.86 45.97
C LYS A 322 3.28 -0.41 46.18
N VAL A 323 2.70 0.52 45.41
CA VAL A 323 3.13 1.92 45.38
C VAL A 323 2.03 2.83 45.93
N ILE A 324 0.78 2.61 45.52
CA ILE A 324 -0.34 3.51 45.80
C ILE A 324 -1.49 2.70 46.39
N PRO A 325 -2.06 3.10 47.55
CA PRO A 325 -3.27 2.49 48.09
C PRO A 325 -4.44 2.58 47.11
N LYS A 326 -5.28 1.54 47.07
CA LYS A 326 -6.43 1.47 46.16
C LYS A 326 -7.42 2.63 46.37
N GLU A 327 -7.54 3.09 47.61
CA GLU A 327 -8.44 4.16 48.05
C GLU A 327 -8.06 5.51 47.42
N ASP A 328 -6.76 5.70 47.16
CA ASP A 328 -6.23 6.92 46.55
C ASP A 328 -6.39 6.94 45.03
N LEU A 329 -6.73 5.79 44.42
CA LEU A 329 -6.95 5.63 42.98
C LEU A 329 -8.44 5.58 42.61
N LEU A 330 -9.29 5.04 43.49
CA LEU A 330 -10.72 4.95 43.24
C LEU A 330 -11.33 6.34 43.02
N ASP A 331 -12.22 6.46 42.03
CA ASP A 331 -12.88 7.70 41.61
C ASP A 331 -11.96 8.82 41.09
N LYS A 332 -10.64 8.57 40.99
CA LYS A 332 -9.71 9.55 40.42
C LYS A 332 -9.73 9.57 38.90
N LEU A 333 -9.42 10.76 38.36
CA LEU A 333 -9.08 10.93 36.95
C LEU A 333 -7.61 10.58 36.73
N VAL A 334 -7.35 9.83 35.68
CA VAL A 334 -6.02 9.38 35.25
C VAL A 334 -5.86 9.58 33.75
N VAL A 335 -4.61 9.65 33.29
CA VAL A 335 -4.28 9.70 31.86
C VAL A 335 -4.03 8.27 31.36
N VAL A 336 -4.73 7.86 30.30
CA VAL A 336 -4.74 6.48 29.77
C VAL A 336 -4.35 6.46 28.30
N LEU A 337 -3.40 5.60 27.94
CA LEU A 337 -3.09 5.26 26.55
C LEU A 337 -3.97 4.09 26.07
N CYS A 338 -4.79 4.35 25.05
CA CYS A 338 -5.92 3.50 24.64
C CYS A 338 -5.69 2.71 23.34
N ASN A 339 -4.67 3.00 22.55
CA ASN A 339 -4.42 2.33 21.25
C ASN A 339 -3.22 1.37 21.27
N LEU A 340 -2.76 0.92 22.43
CA LEU A 340 -1.84 -0.22 22.50
C LEU A 340 -2.57 -1.52 22.15
N LYS A 341 -1.82 -2.50 21.64
CA LYS A 341 -2.34 -3.87 21.50
C LYS A 341 -2.65 -4.43 22.90
N PRO A 342 -3.86 -4.98 23.14
CA PRO A 342 -4.20 -5.60 24.41
C PRO A 342 -3.18 -6.65 24.83
N ALA A 343 -2.83 -6.65 26.12
CA ALA A 343 -1.80 -7.52 26.68
C ALA A 343 -2.37 -8.32 27.84
N LYS A 344 -2.16 -9.64 27.83
CA LYS A 344 -2.55 -10.51 28.94
C LYS A 344 -1.48 -10.47 30.02
N MET A 345 -1.87 -10.10 31.23
CA MET A 345 -1.04 -10.14 32.43
C MET A 345 -1.66 -11.14 33.39
N ARG A 346 -0.96 -12.27 33.60
CA ARG A 346 -1.40 -13.35 34.51
C ARG A 346 -2.86 -13.77 34.29
N GLY A 347 -3.27 -13.88 33.02
CA GLY A 347 -4.60 -14.36 32.62
C GLY A 347 -5.65 -13.25 32.41
N VAL A 348 -5.45 -12.05 32.95
CA VAL A 348 -6.35 -10.91 32.75
C VAL A 348 -5.85 -10.06 31.57
N GLU A 349 -6.75 -9.73 30.64
CA GLU A 349 -6.42 -8.88 29.48
C GLU A 349 -6.51 -7.39 29.85
N SER A 350 -5.39 -6.68 29.70
CA SER A 350 -5.32 -5.22 29.83
C SER A 350 -5.57 -4.56 28.47
N GLN A 351 -6.53 -3.64 28.43
CA GLN A 351 -6.98 -2.92 27.23
C GLN A 351 -6.55 -1.44 27.25
N GLY A 352 -5.54 -1.11 28.05
CA GLY A 352 -4.97 0.23 28.13
C GLY A 352 -3.76 0.27 29.05
N MET A 353 -3.17 1.46 29.19
CA MET A 353 -2.06 1.72 30.10
C MET A 353 -2.28 3.06 30.81
N VAL A 354 -2.29 3.04 32.15
CA VAL A 354 -2.27 4.27 32.95
C VAL A 354 -0.87 4.87 32.89
N LEU A 355 -0.75 6.13 32.46
CA LEU A 355 0.53 6.83 32.40
C LEU A 355 0.92 7.35 33.78
N CYS A 356 2.15 7.06 34.18
CA CYS A 356 2.71 7.45 35.47
C CYS A 356 4.08 8.10 35.26
N ALA A 357 4.41 9.08 36.10
CA ALA A 357 5.77 9.57 36.25
C ALA A 357 6.51 8.70 37.28
N SER A 358 7.81 8.53 37.10
CA SER A 358 8.66 7.82 38.07
C SER A 358 9.96 8.57 38.29
N ARG A 359 10.36 8.70 39.56
CA ARG A 359 11.64 9.29 39.97
C ARG A 359 12.12 8.63 41.26
N ASP A 360 13.37 8.17 41.27
CA ASP A 360 14.06 7.63 42.46
C ASP A 360 13.27 6.53 43.20
N GLY A 361 12.51 5.71 42.46
CA GLY A 361 11.70 4.61 43.00
C GLY A 361 10.26 4.99 43.40
N THR A 362 9.93 6.28 43.43
CA THR A 362 8.55 6.78 43.56
C THR A 362 7.85 6.72 42.20
N VAL A 363 6.58 6.34 42.19
CA VAL A 363 5.73 6.30 40.98
C VAL A 363 4.40 6.98 41.29
N GLU A 364 4.00 7.94 40.47
CA GLU A 364 2.74 8.67 40.63
C GLU A 364 1.97 8.73 39.28
N PRO A 365 0.63 8.57 39.26
CA PRO A 365 -0.16 8.67 38.04
C PRO A 365 -0.19 10.12 37.56
N LEU A 366 -0.14 10.31 36.24
CA LEU A 366 -0.33 11.64 35.68
C LEU A 366 -1.76 12.14 35.98
N GLN A 367 -1.84 13.32 36.58
CA GLN A 367 -3.11 13.96 36.92
C GLN A 367 -3.50 14.94 35.81
N PRO A 368 -4.67 14.75 35.16
CA PRO A 368 -5.18 15.73 34.22
C PRO A 368 -5.67 16.98 34.99
N PRO A 369 -5.87 18.12 34.29
CA PRO A 369 -6.50 19.30 34.89
C PRO A 369 -7.82 18.97 35.59
N SER A 370 -8.11 19.64 36.70
CA SER A 370 -9.32 19.39 37.51
C SER A 370 -10.63 19.63 36.76
N THR A 371 -10.59 20.39 35.66
CA THR A 371 -11.72 20.67 34.77
C THR A 371 -11.93 19.61 33.69
N SER A 372 -11.05 18.60 33.58
CA SER A 372 -11.15 17.56 32.55
C SER A 372 -12.28 16.57 32.83
N GLN A 373 -12.88 16.04 31.76
CA GLN A 373 -13.92 15.01 31.81
C GLN A 373 -13.41 13.69 31.23
N PRO A 374 -13.94 12.52 31.66
CA PRO A 374 -13.66 11.24 31.00
C PRO A 374 -13.86 11.32 29.48
N GLY A 375 -12.93 10.72 28.74
CA GLY A 375 -12.87 10.78 27.27
C GLY A 375 -12.19 12.02 26.70
N SER A 376 -11.92 13.04 27.51
CA SER A 376 -11.16 14.23 27.05
C SER A 376 -9.82 13.81 26.47
N ARG A 377 -9.49 14.42 25.33
CA ARG A 377 -8.27 14.11 24.60
C ARG A 377 -7.06 14.76 25.25
N VAL A 378 -5.98 14.00 25.42
CA VAL A 378 -4.66 14.51 25.85
C VAL A 378 -3.73 14.50 24.63
N PHE A 379 -3.05 15.61 24.40
CA PHE A 379 -2.12 15.80 23.28
C PHE A 379 -0.92 16.63 23.73
N VAL A 380 0.15 16.60 22.94
CA VAL A 380 1.34 17.43 23.16
C VAL A 380 1.12 18.76 22.45
N GLU A 381 1.52 19.88 23.07
CA GLU A 381 1.42 21.20 22.46
C GLU A 381 2.21 21.25 21.14
N GLY A 382 1.61 21.81 20.08
CA GLY A 382 2.12 21.78 18.71
C GLY A 382 1.79 20.50 17.92
N TYR A 383 1.05 19.56 18.52
CA TYR A 383 0.66 18.27 17.96
C TYR A 383 -0.84 18.00 18.19
N GLU A 384 -1.69 18.95 17.79
CA GLU A 384 -3.13 18.95 18.06
C GLU A 384 -3.96 18.17 17.03
N ASN A 385 -3.37 17.50 16.03
CA ASN A 385 -4.15 16.77 15.04
C ASN A 385 -4.76 15.48 15.64
N LEU A 386 -5.94 15.63 16.23
CA LEU A 386 -6.61 14.53 16.94
C LEU A 386 -7.07 13.38 16.04
N THR A 387 -7.12 13.60 14.71
CA THR A 387 -7.49 12.58 13.73
C THR A 387 -6.30 11.75 13.24
N ALA A 388 -5.08 12.10 13.66
CA ALA A 388 -3.86 11.37 13.30
C ALA A 388 -3.53 10.19 14.23
N ALA A 389 -4.34 9.94 15.25
CA ALA A 389 -4.16 8.81 16.16
C ALA A 389 -4.36 7.47 15.42
N ASP A 390 -3.43 6.53 15.58
CA ASP A 390 -3.61 5.19 15.04
C ASP A 390 -4.77 4.48 15.80
N ASP A 391 -5.64 3.74 15.10
CA ASP A 391 -6.68 2.92 15.76
C ASP A 391 -6.05 1.90 16.74
N GLN A 392 -4.96 1.28 16.31
CA GLN A 392 -4.11 0.42 17.12
C GLN A 392 -2.65 0.54 16.67
N LEU A 393 -1.76 0.83 17.62
CA LEU A 393 -0.32 0.92 17.39
C LEU A 393 0.24 -0.45 16.97
N ASN A 394 0.99 -0.46 15.87
CA ASN A 394 1.66 -1.67 15.39
C ASN A 394 2.86 -2.03 16.28
N PRO A 395 2.85 -3.19 16.99
CA PRO A 395 3.94 -3.56 17.90
C PRO A 395 5.30 -3.71 17.21
N LYS A 396 5.33 -4.05 15.91
CA LYS A 396 6.59 -4.18 15.15
C LYS A 396 7.26 -2.83 14.89
N LYS A 397 6.49 -1.72 14.92
CA LYS A 397 7.01 -0.37 14.69
C LYS A 397 7.58 0.29 15.95
N LYS A 398 7.31 -0.27 17.14
CA LYS A 398 7.77 0.24 18.45
C LYS A 398 7.47 1.74 18.65
N VAL A 399 6.27 2.16 18.28
CA VAL A 399 5.87 3.58 18.25
C VAL A 399 5.89 4.19 19.65
N TRP A 400 5.25 3.51 20.59
CA TRP A 400 5.20 3.92 21.99
C TRP A 400 6.60 3.99 22.60
N GLU A 401 7.43 2.96 22.39
CA GLU A 401 8.76 2.89 22.98
C GLU A 401 9.70 4.00 22.48
N LYS A 402 9.56 4.43 21.22
CA LYS A 402 10.33 5.55 20.69
C LYS A 402 9.86 6.89 21.26
N LEU A 403 8.55 7.10 21.41
CA LEU A 403 8.00 8.33 21.99
C LEU A 403 8.24 8.44 23.49
N GLN A 404 8.10 7.32 24.20
CA GLN A 404 8.28 7.24 25.64
C GLN A 404 9.69 7.67 26.05
N ALA A 405 10.70 7.40 25.23
CA ALA A 405 12.10 7.79 25.50
C ALA A 405 12.27 9.31 25.64
N ASP A 406 11.39 10.09 25.01
CA ASP A 406 11.40 11.55 25.04
C ASP A 406 10.37 12.14 26.04
N LEU A 407 9.56 11.31 26.71
CA LEU A 407 8.65 11.78 27.75
C LEU A 407 9.41 12.04 29.05
N VAL A 408 9.29 13.26 29.57
CA VAL A 408 9.97 13.72 30.79
C VAL A 408 8.99 14.42 31.72
N THR A 409 9.40 14.65 32.96
CA THR A 409 8.68 15.49 33.91
C THR A 409 9.56 16.68 34.27
N SER A 410 9.08 17.90 34.04
CA SER A 410 9.86 19.10 34.33
C SER A 410 10.04 19.35 35.83
N SER A 411 10.91 20.32 36.14
CA SER A 411 11.11 20.82 37.51
C SER A 411 9.83 21.34 38.17
N SER A 412 8.85 21.79 37.38
CA SER A 412 7.51 22.21 37.83
C SER A 412 6.49 21.06 37.94
N LEU A 413 6.94 19.80 37.84
CA LEU A 413 6.10 18.60 37.92
C LEU A 413 5.05 18.50 36.79
N VAL A 414 5.38 19.00 35.61
CA VAL A 414 4.54 18.90 34.40
C VAL A 414 5.08 17.82 33.49
N ALA A 415 4.22 16.97 32.94
CA ALA A 415 4.62 15.98 31.94
C ALA A 415 4.84 16.65 30.58
N GLU A 416 6.01 16.44 30.01
CA GLU A 416 6.50 17.09 28.79
C GLU A 416 7.04 16.05 27.81
N TRP A 417 7.13 16.42 26.53
CA TRP A 417 7.75 15.62 25.49
C TRP A 417 8.88 16.41 24.87
N LYS A 418 10.10 15.86 24.92
CA LYS A 418 11.37 16.50 24.53
C LYS A 418 11.83 17.66 25.42
N GLY A 419 11.30 17.75 26.65
CA GLY A 419 11.64 18.80 27.63
C GLY A 419 11.05 20.12 27.22
#